data_AF-A0A7S3A690-F1
#
_entry.id   AF-A0A7S3A690-F1
#
_cell.length_a   1.000
_cell.length_b   1.000
_cell.length_c   1.000
_cell.angle_alpha   90.00
_cell.angle_beta   90.00
_cell.angle_gamma   90.00
#
_symmetry.space_group_name_H-M   'P 1'
#
loop_
_entity.id
_entity.type
_entity.pdbx_description
1 polymer ?
#
loop_
_entity_poly.entity_id
_entity_poly.type
_entity_poly.pdbx_seq_one_letter_code
_entity_poly.pdbx_strand_id
1 'polypeptide(L)'
;MDLLHVAKQAPGYSGSDLKELCRCALMIPMKEKLQQESKSVADSASGASLRPLTTEDMLEAVRNIRPTTAQSSEYRNELMKQGTGGAYTTDLSTSEDQMRNDLRDFLLGTLAMGQGMGKNLPKD
;
A
#
# COMPACT_ATOMS: atom_id res chain seq x y z
N MET A 1 27.24 -2.93 11.44
CA MET A 1 25.87 -2.37 11.57
C MET A 1 25.42 -2.52 13.00
N ASP A 2 24.92 -1.44 13.61
CA ASP A 2 24.41 -1.44 14.99
C ASP A 2 22.88 -1.58 14.98
N LEU A 3 22.41 -2.81 15.19
CA LEU A 3 20.99 -3.16 15.19
C LEU A 3 20.22 -2.56 16.37
N LEU A 4 20.86 -2.41 17.54
CA LEU A 4 20.20 -1.90 18.72
C LEU A 4 19.91 -0.41 18.56
N HIS A 5 20.82 0.33 17.94
CA HIS A 5 20.58 1.73 17.57
C HIS A 5 19.42 1.86 16.58
N VAL A 6 19.39 1.06 15.52
CA VAL A 6 18.30 1.07 14.52
C VAL A 6 16.94 0.76 15.17
N ALA A 7 16.89 -0.24 16.06
CA ALA A 7 15.65 -0.60 16.76
C ALA A 7 15.10 0.55 17.60
N LYS A 8 15.97 1.34 18.27
CA LYS A 8 15.56 2.53 19.02
C LYS A 8 14.97 3.64 18.13
N GLN A 9 15.32 3.66 16.85
CA GLN A 9 14.82 4.63 15.87
C GLN A 9 13.57 4.14 15.12
N ALA A 10 13.16 2.88 15.29
CA ALA A 10 12.00 2.29 14.63
C ALA A 10 10.84 1.91 15.60
N PRO A 11 10.41 2.80 16.54
CA PRO A 11 9.29 2.48 17.42
C PRO A 11 7.98 2.37 16.65
N GLY A 12 7.15 1.39 16.99
CA GLY A 12 5.85 1.19 16.36
C GLY A 12 5.89 0.49 15.00
N TYR A 13 7.06 0.16 14.48
CA TYR A 13 7.20 -0.61 13.24
C TYR A 13 6.68 -2.03 13.45
N SER A 14 5.80 -2.46 12.56
CA SER A 14 5.38 -3.86 12.41
C SER A 14 6.44 -4.67 11.66
N GLY A 15 6.29 -6.00 11.62
CA GLY A 15 7.19 -6.86 10.86
C GLY A 15 7.25 -6.51 9.35
N SER A 16 6.14 -6.06 8.77
CA SER A 16 6.11 -5.58 7.38
C SER A 16 6.85 -4.27 7.19
N ASP A 17 6.77 -3.35 8.17
CA ASP A 17 7.54 -2.10 8.13
C ASP A 17 9.04 -2.39 8.20
N LEU A 18 9.45 -3.33 9.06
CA LEU A 18 10.85 -3.75 9.17
C LEU A 18 11.37 -4.44 7.90
N LYS A 19 10.51 -5.22 7.22
CA LYS A 19 10.84 -5.82 5.93
C LYS A 19 11.09 -4.74 4.88
N GLU A 20 10.23 -3.73 4.80
CA GLU A 20 10.42 -2.63 3.85
C GLU A 20 11.63 -1.77 4.24
N LEU A 21 11.89 -1.58 5.53
CA LEU A 21 13.08 -0.89 6.03
C LEU A 21 14.36 -1.52 5.49
N CYS A 22 14.51 -2.84 5.64
CA CYS A 22 15.66 -3.56 5.11
C CYS A 22 15.75 -3.43 3.58
N ARG A 23 14.62 -3.52 2.87
CA ARG A 23 14.58 -3.38 1.41
C ARG A 23 15.05 -1.99 0.97
N CYS A 24 14.53 -0.93 1.57
CA CYS A 24 14.91 0.45 1.27
C CYS A 24 16.39 0.72 1.57
N ALA A 25 16.89 0.24 2.71
CA ALA A 25 18.29 0.41 3.08
C ALA A 25 19.24 -0.27 2.08
N LEU A 26 18.91 -1.50 1.64
CA LEU A 26 19.68 -2.24 0.63
C LEU A 26 19.72 -1.56 -0.74
N MET A 27 18.72 -0.75 -1.08
CA MET A 27 18.72 -0.02 -2.34
C MET A 27 19.81 1.05 -2.42
N ILE A 28 20.34 1.52 -1.29
CA ILE A 28 21.38 2.56 -1.25
C ILE A 28 22.70 2.04 -1.84
N PRO A 29 23.34 0.98 -1.28
CA PRO A 29 24.57 0.44 -1.86
C PRO A 29 24.37 -0.10 -3.28
N MET A 30 23.15 -0.57 -3.62
CA MET A 30 22.81 -0.99 -4.99
C MET A 30 22.83 0.19 -5.97
N LYS A 31 22.19 1.31 -5.62
CA LYS A 31 22.18 2.52 -6.47
C LYS A 31 23.58 3.08 -6.67
N GLU A 32 24.40 3.09 -5.63
CA GLU A 32 25.80 3.52 -5.73
C GLU A 32 26.59 2.66 -6.71
N LYS A 33 26.42 1.33 -6.64
CA LYS A 33 27.08 0.41 -7.57
C LYS A 33 26.67 0.67 -9.02
N LEU A 34 25.37 0.82 -9.28
CA LEU A 34 24.86 1.14 -10.62
C LEU A 34 25.40 2.48 -11.13
N GLN A 35 25.52 3.49 -10.25
CA GLN A 35 26.11 4.77 -10.61
C GLN A 35 27.61 4.66 -10.94
N GLN A 36 28.36 3.82 -10.23
CA GLN A 36 29.77 3.56 -10.52
C GLN A 36 29.93 2.88 -11.88
N GLU A 37 29.13 1.85 -12.16
CA GLU A 37 29.13 1.14 -13.44
C GLU A 37 28.76 2.06 -14.61
N SER A 38 27.79 2.97 -14.41
CA SER A 38 27.41 3.93 -15.45
C SER A 38 28.50 4.95 -15.80
N LYS A 39 29.45 5.21 -14.89
CA LYS A 39 30.54 6.17 -15.07
C LYS A 39 31.83 5.54 -15.60
N SER A 40 32.00 4.24 -15.39
CA SER A 40 33.22 3.50 -15.74
C SER A 40 32.96 2.56 -16.92
N VAL A 41 33.24 3.00 -18.14
CA VAL A 41 33.12 2.17 -19.37
C VAL A 41 34.22 1.09 -19.46
N ALA A 42 35.26 1.14 -18.62
CA ALA A 42 36.50 0.40 -18.85
C ALA A 42 36.77 -0.83 -17.94
N ASP A 43 36.11 -0.99 -16.79
CA ASP A 43 36.49 -2.00 -15.79
C ASP A 43 35.35 -2.94 -15.39
N SER A 44 34.74 -3.60 -16.37
CA SER A 44 33.68 -4.61 -16.18
C SER A 44 34.15 -5.93 -15.54
N ALA A 45 35.38 -5.99 -15.00
CA ALA A 45 36.00 -7.20 -14.47
C ALA A 45 36.24 -7.18 -12.94
N SER A 46 36.01 -6.06 -12.26
CA SER A 46 36.08 -6.02 -10.79
C SER A 46 34.74 -6.46 -10.19
N GLY A 47 34.75 -7.57 -9.47
CA GLY A 47 33.57 -8.32 -9.04
C GLY A 47 32.38 -7.47 -8.56
N ALA A 48 31.17 -7.92 -8.91
CA ALA A 48 29.87 -7.32 -8.67
C ALA A 48 29.45 -7.29 -7.18
N SER A 49 30.36 -6.92 -6.28
CA SER A 49 30.08 -6.85 -4.86
C SER A 49 29.55 -5.47 -4.49
N LEU A 50 28.42 -5.45 -3.79
CA LEU A 50 27.89 -4.25 -3.15
C LEU A 50 28.77 -3.90 -1.95
N ARG A 51 28.89 -2.60 -1.62
CA ARG A 51 29.47 -2.24 -0.33
C ARG A 51 28.61 -2.81 0.81
N PRO A 52 29.20 -3.10 1.98
CA PRO A 52 28.43 -3.54 3.14
C PRO A 52 27.35 -2.53 3.53
N LEU A 53 26.21 -3.05 3.99
CA LEU A 53 25.13 -2.25 4.54
C LEU A 53 25.56 -1.65 5.89
N THR A 54 25.33 -0.35 6.07
CA THR A 54 25.75 0.41 7.24
C THR A 54 24.56 0.79 8.12
N THR A 55 24.85 1.25 9.34
CA THR A 55 23.81 1.81 10.22
C THR A 55 23.17 3.04 9.58
N GLU A 56 23.93 3.88 8.88
CA GLU A 56 23.42 5.11 8.27
C GLU A 56 22.40 4.81 7.17
N ASP A 57 22.62 3.75 6.37
CA ASP A 57 21.65 3.31 5.35
C ASP A 57 20.30 2.94 5.96
N MET A 58 20.35 2.27 7.12
CA MET A 58 19.14 1.91 7.86
C MET A 58 18.46 3.16 8.42
N LEU A 59 19.21 4.12 8.96
CA LEU A 59 18.66 5.38 9.47
C LEU A 59 18.05 6.25 8.36
N GLU A 60 18.66 6.25 7.17
CA GLU A 60 18.09 6.86 5.97
C GLU A 60 16.75 6.21 5.60
N ALA A 61 16.69 4.89 5.63
CA ALA A 61 15.44 4.18 5.35
C ALA A 61 14.36 4.45 6.41
N VAL A 62 14.72 4.56 7.71
CA VAL A 62 13.80 4.94 8.79
C VAL A 62 13.14 6.29 8.49
N ARG A 63 13.90 7.29 8.03
CA ARG A 63 13.38 8.63 7.70
C ARG A 63 12.31 8.61 6.61
N ASN A 64 12.30 7.59 5.75
CA ASN A 64 11.46 7.53 4.55
C ASN A 64 10.27 6.56 4.67
N ILE A 65 10.24 5.73 5.71
CA ILE A 65 9.18 4.73 5.92
C ILE A 65 8.29 5.16 7.06
N ARG A 66 6.99 5.18 6.82
CA ARG A 66 6.00 5.46 7.85
C ARG A 66 5.45 4.14 8.43
N PRO A 67 5.35 3.99 9.77
CA PRO A 67 4.80 2.79 10.38
C PRO A 67 3.36 2.51 9.93
N THR A 68 3.09 1.27 9.50
CA THR A 68 1.76 0.83 9.08
C THR A 68 0.76 0.85 10.25
N THR A 69 1.23 0.61 11.48
CA THR A 69 0.38 0.68 12.69
C THR A 69 -0.21 2.08 12.90
N ALA A 70 0.59 3.12 12.70
CA ALA A 70 0.16 4.52 12.77
C ALA A 70 -0.87 4.82 11.66
N GLN A 71 -0.57 4.42 10.42
CA GLN A 71 -1.49 4.60 9.29
C GLN A 71 -2.84 3.90 9.52
N SER A 72 -2.81 2.65 9.99
CA SER A 72 -4.02 1.86 10.24
C SER A 72 -4.87 2.45 11.36
N SER A 73 -4.25 3.00 12.41
CA SER A 73 -4.96 3.66 13.49
C SER A 73 -5.58 4.98 13.04
N GLU A 74 -4.86 5.79 12.27
CA GLU A 74 -5.37 7.05 11.74
C GLU A 74 -6.55 6.82 10.80
N TYR A 75 -6.41 5.89 9.85
CA TYR A 75 -7.49 5.52 8.94
C TYR A 75 -8.75 5.07 9.70
N ARG A 76 -8.59 4.23 10.72
CA ARG A 76 -9.71 3.79 11.57
C ARG A 76 -10.36 4.97 12.30
N ASN A 77 -9.56 5.88 12.85
CA ASN A 77 -10.06 7.06 13.54
C ASN A 77 -10.80 8.01 12.58
N GLU A 78 -10.33 8.14 11.34
CA GLU A 78 -11.01 8.91 10.29
C GLU A 78 -12.36 8.28 9.93
N LEU A 79 -12.43 6.96 9.75
CA LEU A 79 -13.70 6.26 9.51
C LEU A 79 -14.70 6.43 10.68
N MET A 80 -14.23 6.37 11.92
CA MET A 80 -15.09 6.62 13.09
C MET A 80 -15.62 8.06 13.12
N LYS A 81 -14.80 9.05 12.75
CA LYS A 81 -15.22 10.47 12.68
C LYS A 81 -16.23 10.72 11.57
N GLN A 82 -16.14 10.01 10.45
CA GLN A 82 -17.02 10.18 9.30
C GLN A 82 -18.39 9.49 9.48
N GLY A 83 -18.64 8.81 10.60
CA GLY A 83 -19.91 8.14 10.88
C GLY A 83 -20.20 6.92 9.99
N THR A 84 -19.27 6.58 9.09
CA THR A 84 -19.33 5.42 8.17
C THR A 84 -18.66 4.18 8.76
N GLY A 85 -18.00 4.30 9.91
CA GLY A 85 -17.47 3.19 10.70
C GLY A 85 -18.58 2.41 11.42
N GLY A 86 -19.50 1.80 10.66
CA GLY A 86 -20.38 0.78 11.20
C GLY A 86 -19.53 -0.32 11.81
N ALA A 87 -19.73 -0.62 13.09
CA ALA A 87 -19.23 -1.85 13.66
C ALA A 87 -19.80 -3.01 12.82
N TYR A 88 -18.95 -3.89 12.28
CA TYR A 88 -19.42 -5.19 11.81
C TYR A 88 -19.87 -5.98 13.04
N THR A 89 -21.05 -5.66 13.57
CA THR A 89 -21.73 -6.49 14.53
C THR A 89 -22.11 -7.74 13.77
N THR A 90 -21.55 -8.87 14.17
CA THR A 90 -22.00 -10.21 13.78
C THR A 90 -23.40 -10.45 14.36
N ASP A 91 -24.40 -9.71 13.91
CA ASP A 91 -25.80 -10.09 14.09
C ASP A 91 -26.26 -10.72 12.78
N LEU A 92 -26.27 -12.05 12.76
CA LEU A 92 -26.53 -12.87 11.57
C LEU A 92 -27.94 -12.66 11.02
N SER A 93 -28.87 -12.11 11.82
CA SER A 93 -30.29 -12.03 11.47
C SER A 93 -30.64 -10.85 10.56
N THR A 94 -29.95 -9.71 10.70
CA THR A 94 -30.20 -8.50 9.89
C THR A 94 -29.54 -8.58 8.49
N SER A 95 -28.59 -9.50 8.30
CA SER A 95 -27.77 -9.54 7.07
C SER A 95 -28.46 -10.12 5.86
N GLU A 96 -29.41 -11.06 6.03
CA GLU A 96 -30.04 -11.71 4.87
C GLU A 96 -31.01 -10.79 4.14
N ASP A 97 -31.83 -10.03 4.87
CA ASP A 97 -32.80 -9.12 4.25
C ASP A 97 -32.11 -7.92 3.60
N GLN A 98 -31.04 -7.42 4.23
CA GLN A 98 -30.23 -6.35 3.65
C GLN A 98 -29.52 -6.85 2.39
N MET A 99 -28.92 -8.06 2.42
CA MET A 99 -28.27 -8.65 1.25
C MET A 99 -29.27 -8.95 0.13
N ARG A 100 -30.48 -9.41 0.47
CA ARG A 100 -31.57 -9.60 -0.50
C ARG A 100 -31.96 -8.27 -1.14
N ASN A 101 -32.06 -7.19 -0.38
CA ASN A 101 -32.41 -5.87 -0.91
C ASN A 101 -31.29 -5.29 -1.77
N ASP A 102 -30.03 -5.36 -1.33
CA ASP A 102 -28.88 -4.87 -2.09
C ASP A 102 -28.72 -5.62 -3.42
N LEU A 103 -28.94 -6.94 -3.42
CA LEU A 103 -28.93 -7.75 -4.63
C LEU A 103 -30.09 -7.39 -5.57
N ARG A 104 -31.27 -7.08 -5.00
CA ARG A 104 -32.45 -6.67 -5.77
C ARG A 104 -32.21 -5.32 -6.44
N ASP A 105 -31.63 -4.37 -5.74
CA ASP A 105 -31.33 -3.03 -6.26
C ASP A 105 -30.25 -3.08 -7.35
N PHE A 106 -29.24 -3.94 -7.18
CA PHE A 106 -28.25 -4.19 -8.22
C PHE A 106 -28.89 -4.77 -9.50
N LEU A 107 -29.74 -5.80 -9.36
CA LEU A 107 -30.42 -6.43 -10.50
C LEU A 107 -31.42 -5.48 -11.18
N LEU A 108 -32.19 -4.71 -10.40
CA LEU A 108 -33.11 -3.70 -10.92
C LEU A 108 -32.37 -2.56 -11.64
N GLY A 109 -31.23 -2.12 -11.11
CA GLY A 109 -30.36 -1.14 -11.75
C GLY A 109 -29.82 -1.61 -13.12
N THR A 110 -29.50 -2.90 -13.26
CA THR A 110 -29.09 -3.47 -14.56
C THR A 110 -30.23 -3.60 -15.57
N LEU A 111 -31.47 -3.84 -15.12
CA LEU A 111 -32.64 -3.88 -16.01
C LEU A 111 -33.05 -2.48 -16.51
N ALA A 112 -32.84 -1.42 -15.71
CA ALA A 112 -33.15 -0.05 -16.10
C ALA A 112 -32.28 0.49 -17.24
N MET A 113 -31.09 -0.08 -17.46
CA MET A 113 -30.21 0.25 -18.58
C MET A 113 -30.63 -0.41 -19.92
N GLY A 114 -31.64 -1.29 -19.91
CA GLY A 114 -32.08 -2.07 -21.08
C GLY A 114 -33.30 -1.54 -21.84
N GLN A 115 -34.00 -0.50 -21.35
CA GLN A 115 -35.19 0.06 -22.02
C GLN A 115 -34.98 1.54 -22.37
N GLY A 116 -34.21 1.79 -23.43
CA GLY A 116 -33.93 3.15 -23.88
C GLY A 116 -33.61 3.27 -25.37
N MET A 117 -34.18 2.43 -26.24
CA MET A 117 -34.08 2.62 -27.70
C MET A 117 -35.43 2.33 -28.35
N GLY A 118 -36.27 3.36 -28.40
CA GLY A 118 -37.58 3.29 -29.03
C GLY A 118 -38.01 4.63 -29.61
N LYS A 119 -37.72 4.78 -30.92
CA LYS A 119 -38.45 5.60 -31.92
C LYS A 119 -38.16 7.11 -31.94
N ASN A 120 -37.32 7.52 -32.90
CA ASN A 120 -37.58 8.68 -33.76
C ASN A 120 -36.83 8.50 -35.07
N LEU A 121 -37.54 8.05 -36.11
CA LEU A 121 -37.06 8.01 -37.49
C LEU A 121 -37.73 9.20 -38.21
N PRO A 122 -36.99 10.12 -38.83
CA PRO A 122 -37.60 11.20 -39.62
C PRO A 122 -38.23 10.61 -40.90
N LYS A 123 -39.43 11.09 -41.24
CA LYS A 123 -40.08 10.82 -42.52
C LYS A 123 -39.72 11.95 -43.48
N ASP A 124 -39.09 11.59 -44.59
CA ASP A 124 -39.08 12.39 -45.82
C ASP A 124 -40.44 12.31 -46.53
#